data_AF-A0A847LNP8-F1
#
_entry.id   AF-A0A847LNP8-F1
#
_cell.length_a   1.000
_cell.length_b   1.000
_cell.length_c   1.000
_cell.angle_alpha   90.00
_cell.angle_beta   90.00
_cell.angle_gamma   90.00
#
_symmetry.space_group_name_H-M   'P 1'
#
loop_
_entity.id
_entity.type
_entity.pdbx_description
1 polymer ?
#
loop_
_entity_poly.entity_id
_entity_poly.type
_entity_poly.pdbx_seq_one_letter_code
_entity_poly.pdbx_strand_id
1 'polypeptide(L)'
;MVHDPRPATEGAERIPGLSLKEPLSLVKFQILQDRLQLSASETLAWLESMHQEVARQLGLPPVAVAFDAEFHGRDLDLIFTLDRQNLPPTRKTP
;
A
#
# COMPACT_ATOMS: atom_id res chain seq x y z
N MET A 1 -14.17 7.56 -27.32
CA MET A 1 -12.99 7.28 -26.47
C MET A 1 -13.49 6.53 -25.26
N VAL A 2 -13.35 5.20 -25.24
CA VAL A 2 -13.71 4.39 -24.07
C VAL A 2 -12.45 4.33 -23.20
N HIS A 3 -12.53 4.90 -22.00
CA HIS A 3 -11.49 4.75 -20.99
C HIS A 3 -11.30 3.27 -20.71
N ASP A 4 -10.12 2.75 -21.02
CA ASP A 4 -9.68 1.43 -20.62
C ASP A 4 -9.59 1.40 -19.08
N PRO A 5 -10.43 0.63 -18.38
CA PRO A 5 -10.31 0.50 -16.93
C PRO A 5 -9.17 -0.47 -16.69
N ARG A 6 -7.94 0.06 -16.53
CA ARG A 6 -6.82 -0.73 -16.03
C ARG A 6 -7.29 -1.49 -14.79
N PRO A 7 -7.08 -2.82 -14.74
CA PRO A 7 -7.54 -3.61 -13.62
C PRO A 7 -6.85 -3.10 -12.35
N ALA A 8 -7.61 -2.91 -11.28
CA ALA A 8 -7.15 -2.47 -9.96
C ALA A 8 -5.90 -3.24 -9.47
N THR A 9 -5.68 -4.45 -9.99
CA THR A 9 -4.53 -5.30 -9.77
C THR A 9 -3.18 -4.62 -10.04
N GLU A 10 -3.05 -3.75 -11.05
CA GLU A 10 -1.76 -3.09 -11.36
C GLU A 10 -1.32 -2.08 -10.28
N GLY A 11 -2.27 -1.46 -9.59
CA GLY A 11 -1.98 -0.51 -8.51
C GLY A 11 -1.44 -1.22 -7.26
N ALA A 12 -1.93 -2.43 -6.99
CA ALA A 12 -1.50 -3.20 -5.83
C ALA A 12 -0.07 -3.73 -5.95
N GLU A 13 0.38 -4.09 -7.16
CA GLU A 13 1.77 -4.54 -7.39
C GLU A 13 2.82 -3.47 -7.07
N ARG A 14 2.41 -2.20 -6.92
CA ARG A 14 3.27 -1.07 -6.57
C ARG A 14 3.48 -0.90 -5.07
N ILE A 15 2.65 -1.55 -4.24
CA ILE A 15 2.71 -1.45 -2.79
C ILE A 15 3.31 -2.76 -2.26
N PRO A 16 4.58 -2.77 -1.83
CA PRO A 16 5.20 -3.96 -1.26
C PRO A 16 4.37 -4.48 -0.08
N GLY A 17 4.08 -5.77 -0.05
CA GLY A 17 3.23 -6.39 0.99
C GLY A 17 1.74 -6.50 0.63
N LEU A 18 1.25 -5.75 -0.37
CA LEU A 18 -0.12 -5.88 -0.86
C LEU A 18 -0.20 -6.75 -2.12
N SER A 19 -0.52 -8.04 -1.96
CA SER A 19 -0.71 -8.96 -3.10
C SER A 19 -2.18 -9.27 -3.35
N LEU A 20 -2.84 -8.55 -4.26
CA LEU A 20 -4.24 -8.85 -4.64
C LEU A 20 -4.39 -10.16 -5.45
N LYS A 21 -3.33 -10.96 -5.58
CA LYS A 21 -3.37 -12.31 -6.16
C LYS A 21 -3.54 -13.38 -5.07
N GLU A 22 -3.28 -13.03 -3.81
CA GLU A 22 -3.42 -13.94 -2.68
C GLU A 22 -4.81 -13.80 -2.02
N PRO A 23 -5.47 -14.93 -1.69
CA PRO A 23 -6.83 -14.91 -1.18
C PRO A 23 -6.96 -14.16 0.15
N LEU A 24 -5.97 -14.24 1.04
CA LEU A 24 -6.00 -13.53 2.33
C LEU A 24 -5.90 -12.01 2.14
N SER A 25 -5.00 -11.56 1.27
CA SER A 25 -4.82 -10.14 0.93
C SER A 25 -6.06 -9.55 0.24
N LEU A 26 -6.75 -10.33 -0.59
CA LEU A 26 -8.03 -9.93 -1.18
C LEU A 26 -9.13 -9.74 -0.13
N VAL A 27 -9.19 -10.63 0.87
CA VAL A 27 -10.14 -10.48 1.99
C VAL A 27 -9.82 -9.24 2.81
N LYS A 28 -8.55 -9.04 3.20
CA LYS A 28 -8.11 -7.84 3.90
C LYS A 28 -8.48 -6.57 3.13
N PHE A 29 -8.24 -6.57 1.82
CA PHE A 29 -8.56 -5.45 0.94
C PHE A 29 -10.08 -5.19 0.81
N GLN A 30 -10.92 -6.23 0.79
CA GLN A 30 -12.38 -6.09 0.82
C GLN A 30 -12.88 -5.53 2.15
N ILE A 31 -12.34 -6.01 3.27
CA ILE A 31 -12.69 -5.47 4.59
C ILE A 31 -12.28 -3.99 4.66
N LEU A 32 -11.10 -3.64 4.16
CA LEU A 32 -10.64 -2.25 4.13
C LEU A 32 -11.56 -1.35 3.30
N GLN A 33 -12.00 -1.80 2.11
CA GLN A 33 -12.97 -1.09 1.28
C GLN A 33 -14.29 -0.83 2.03
N ASP A 34 -14.84 -1.87 2.68
CA ASP A 34 -16.07 -1.78 3.46
C ASP A 34 -15.95 -0.78 4.62
N ARG A 35 -14.82 -0.82 5.34
CA ARG A 35 -14.55 0.08 6.47
C ARG A 35 -14.36 1.53 6.06
N LEU A 36 -13.65 1.78 4.97
CA LEU A 36 -13.38 3.12 4.47
C LEU A 36 -14.55 3.67 3.62
N GLN A 37 -15.51 2.82 3.25
CA GLN A 37 -16.59 3.12 2.30
C GLN A 37 -16.07 3.69 0.97
N LEU A 38 -14.97 3.12 0.48
CA LEU A 38 -14.30 3.50 -0.75
C LEU A 38 -14.46 2.41 -1.81
N SER A 39 -14.46 2.78 -3.08
CA SER A 39 -14.31 1.81 -4.17
C SER A 39 -12.93 1.14 -4.13
N ALA A 40 -12.78 0.02 -4.84
CA ALA A 40 -11.48 -0.66 -4.99
C ALA A 40 -10.38 0.29 -5.51
N SER A 41 -10.69 1.09 -6.53
CA SER A 41 -9.75 2.06 -7.09
C SER A 41 -9.37 3.16 -6.11
N GLU A 42 -10.33 3.68 -5.35
CA GLU A 42 -10.07 4.72 -4.35
C GLU A 42 -9.28 4.19 -3.17
N THR A 43 -9.58 2.97 -2.73
CA THR A 43 -8.85 2.29 -1.64
C THR A 43 -7.40 2.09 -2.03
N LEU A 44 -7.12 1.65 -3.27
CA LEU A 44 -5.74 1.53 -3.75
C LEU A 44 -5.02 2.86 -3.86
N ALA A 45 -5.68 3.88 -4.41
CA ALA A 45 -5.10 5.22 -4.50
C ALA A 45 -4.79 5.80 -3.11
N TRP A 46 -5.67 5.55 -2.14
CA TRP A 46 -5.47 5.94 -0.76
C TRP A 46 -4.30 5.20 -0.11
N LEU A 47 -4.21 3.89 -0.29
CA LEU A 47 -3.08 3.07 0.18
C LEU A 47 -1.75 3.51 -0.45
N GLU A 48 -1.72 3.75 -1.76
CA GLU A 48 -0.52 4.24 -2.47
C GLU A 48 -0.11 5.62 -1.94
N SER A 49 -1.08 6.53 -1.73
CA SER A 49 -0.81 7.86 -1.16
C SER A 49 -0.22 7.78 0.25
N MET A 50 -0.80 6.97 1.14
CA MET A 50 -0.25 6.77 2.48
C MET A 50 1.14 6.14 2.46
N HIS A 51 1.35 5.15 1.60
CA HIS A 51 2.64 4.48 1.44
C HIS A 51 3.73 5.46 1.01
N GLN A 52 3.44 6.30 0.02
CA GLN A 52 4.33 7.37 -0.44
C GLN A 52 4.60 8.40 0.67
N GLU A 53 3.57 8.79 1.41
CA GLU A 53 3.69 9.76 2.49
C GLU A 53 4.54 9.23 3.65
N VAL A 54 4.34 7.98 4.06
CA VAL A 54 5.16 7.31 5.09
C VAL A 54 6.62 7.22 4.64
N ALA A 55 6.86 6.78 3.40
CA ALA A 55 8.20 6.72 2.83
C ALA A 55 8.87 8.11 2.81
N ARG A 56 8.14 9.14 2.38
CA ARG A 56 8.61 10.53 2.33
C ARG A 56 8.97 11.07 3.72
N GLN A 57 8.10 10.86 4.72
CA GLN A 57 8.32 11.30 6.10
C GLN A 57 9.54 10.63 6.75
N LEU A 58 9.80 9.37 6.38
CA LEU A 58 10.94 8.61 6.89
C LEU A 58 12.22 8.81 6.06
N GLY A 59 12.15 9.51 4.93
CA GLY A 59 13.28 9.72 4.03
C GLY A 59 13.76 8.42 3.35
N LEU A 60 12.85 7.47 3.15
CA LEU A 60 13.13 6.16 2.54
C LEU A 60 12.49 6.07 1.16
N PRO A 61 13.06 5.29 0.22
CA PRO A 61 12.35 4.99 -1.01
C PRO A 61 11.10 4.13 -0.69
N PRO A 62 9.99 4.30 -1.42
CA PRO A 62 8.75 3.55 -1.17
C PRO A 62 8.94 2.03 -1.20
N VAL A 63 9.87 1.52 -2.02
CA VAL A 63 10.20 0.08 -2.08
C VAL A 63 10.72 -0.50 -0.75
N ALA A 64 11.29 0.34 0.12
CA ALA A 64 11.78 -0.05 1.43
C ALA A 64 10.69 -0.05 2.51
N VAL A 65 9.46 0.33 2.16
CA VAL A 65 8.31 0.34 3.06
C VAL A 65 7.33 -0.73 2.57
N ALA A 66 7.10 -1.76 3.38
CA ALA A 66 6.04 -2.73 3.15
C ALA A 66 4.79 -2.34 3.94
N PHE A 67 3.63 -2.64 3.39
CA PHE A 67 2.33 -2.37 3.99
C PHE A 67 1.61 -3.68 4.32
N ASP A 68 1.00 -3.72 5.49
CA ASP A 68 0.00 -4.73 5.86
C ASP A 68 -1.15 -4.07 6.64
N ALA A 69 -2.29 -4.77 6.71
CA ALA A 69 -3.43 -4.37 7.53
C ALA A 69 -3.84 -5.53 8.44
N GLU A 70 -4.07 -5.23 9.72
CA GLU A 70 -4.60 -6.15 10.71
C GLU A 70 -5.95 -5.66 11.24
N PHE A 71 -6.85 -6.60 11.53
CA PHE A 71 -8.22 -6.30 11.94
C PHE A 71 -8.51 -6.95 13.29
N HIS A 72 -8.73 -6.13 14.31
CA HIS A 72 -9.05 -6.56 15.67
C HIS A 72 -10.50 -6.22 16.00
N GLY A 73 -11.44 -7.02 15.48
CA GLY A 73 -12.87 -6.78 15.66
C GLY A 73 -13.35 -5.52 14.93
N ARG A 74 -13.46 -4.39 15.64
CA ARG A 74 -13.84 -3.10 15.04
C ARG A 74 -12.64 -2.21 14.73
N ASP A 75 -11.50 -2.51 15.34
CA ASP A 75 -10.27 -1.74 15.15
C ASP A 75 -9.56 -2.20 13.87
N LEU A 76 -8.97 -1.22 13.18
CA LEU A 76 -8.16 -1.38 11.98
C LEU A 76 -6.77 -0.85 12.29
N ASP A 77 -5.78 -1.75 12.23
CA ASP A 77 -4.38 -1.39 12.37
C ASP A 77 -3.70 -1.44 11.00
N LEU A 78 -3.01 -0.34 10.67
CA LEU A 78 -2.22 -0.21 9.44
C LEU A 78 -0.76 -0.33 9.83
N ILE A 79 -0.09 -1.35 9.28
CA ILE A 79 1.26 -1.72 9.68
C ILE A 79 2.19 -1.39 8.53
N PHE A 80 3.16 -0.51 8.79
CA PHE A 80 4.21 -0.17 7.85
C PHE A 80 5.51 -0.77 8.33
N THR A 81 6.02 -1.76 7.60
CA THR A 81 7.30 -2.42 7.91
C THR A 81 8.41 -1.77 7.10
N LEU A 82 9.49 -1.38 7.77
CA LEU A 82 10.61 -0.66 7.16
C LEU A 82 11.81 -1.59 6.99
N ASP A 83 12.27 -1.75 5.77
CA ASP A 83 13.55 -2.40 5.48
C ASP A 83 14.66 -1.34 5.39
N ARG A 84 15.45 -1.22 6.46
CA ARG A 84 16.59 -0.29 6.51
C ARG A 84 17.89 -0.88 5.95
N GLN A 85 17.90 -2.18 5.65
CA GLN A 85 19.11 -2.90 5.23
C GLN A 85 19.32 -2.85 3.70
N ASN A 86 18.23 -2.72 2.94
CA ASN A 86 18.22 -2.54 1.48
C ASN A 86 18.01 -1.09 1.03
N LEU A 87 18.34 -0.12 1.89
CA LEU A 87 18.29 1.27 1.46
C LEU A 87 19.41 1.52 0.44
N PRO A 88 19.09 2.04 -0.77
CA PRO A 88 20.13 2.50 -1.67
C PRO A 88 20.97 3.54 -0.92
N PRO A 89 22.31 3.55 -1.11
CA PRO A 89 23.18 4.47 -0.40
C PRO A 89 22.65 5.88 -0.59
N THR A 90 22.30 6.55 0.51
CA THR A 90 21.84 7.94 0.47
C THR A 90 22.96 8.76 -0.15
N ARG A 91 22.82 9.09 -1.44
CA ARG A 91 23.76 9.94 -2.14
C ARG A 91 23.60 11.32 -1.52
N LYS A 92 24.41 11.61 -0.50
CA LYS A 92 24.64 12.97 -0.04
C LYS A 92 25.34 13.66 -1.20
N THR A 93 24.59 14.37 -2.03
CA THR A 93 25.17 15.31 -2.99
C THR A 93 25.79 16.45 -2.17
N PRO A 94 27.09 16.76 -2.33
CA PRO A 94 27.77 17.85 -1.63
C PRO A 94 27.26 19.23 -2.06
#